data_AF-A0A448ZAF8-F1
#
_entry.id   AF-A0A448ZAF8-F1
#
_cell.length_a   1.000
_cell.length_b   1.000
_cell.length_c   1.000
_cell.angle_alpha   90.00
_cell.angle_beta   90.00
_cell.angle_gamma   90.00
#
_symmetry.space_group_name_H-M   'P 1'
#
loop_
_entity.id
_entity.type
_entity.pdbx_description
1 polymer ?
#
loop_
_entity_poly.entity_id
_entity_poly.type
_entity_poly.pdbx_seq_one_letter_code
_entity_poly.pdbx_strand_id
1 'polypeptide(L)'
;MKIALTSYAIPTLLLLLWGTTILGFVSAEETCTTSNDCESEDSYCASSGTCLSVGACAEVSDCSDPTNQPFALVMCVGTMECREGMCGMKCGDMGDDRMACDANSTDPSVCGERAYCSSEGICTKIGSCAIADDCFHQNNVGFGVALCFGNMECTSEKKCEMDCDGGSDAIMGCDTSEDCLGDDDYCSTEGICMENGSCNVVDDCSNLNNTYAMIECVGTLTCESNMCGKVCGDFDSASAGNASAVEAPAAFCTRDEDCLSLAPRERTGLFAPDETPEFEYYCADGTCRQMGSCATDSDCSNPANRLYQDKKCLGYLSCDVGTCDRICGQECLRGRPGRCDANPCAADPATACPGAVSCITDTCNGSCEAVYYGEAGNILAGCGSGETSVDQSAAAPESGETSVDRSATAPDANDRVPTESVASSLESGAAVLAGSLGPALAVAAFVLLAC
;
A
#
# COMPACT_ATOMS: atom_id res chain seq x y z
N MET A 1 -14.35 -68.71 7.40
CA MET A 1 -15.76 -68.55 6.97
C MET A 1 -15.72 -68.26 5.48
N LYS A 2 -16.10 -69.24 4.65
CA LYS A 2 -16.12 -69.16 3.19
C LYS A 2 -17.49 -68.60 2.79
N ILE A 3 -17.55 -67.51 2.03
CA ILE A 3 -18.78 -67.08 1.36
C ILE A 3 -18.53 -67.07 -0.14
N ALA A 4 -19.46 -67.71 -0.82
CA ALA A 4 -19.40 -68.20 -2.18
C ALA A 4 -19.71 -67.12 -3.22
N LEU A 5 -19.09 -67.31 -4.38
CA LEU A 5 -19.44 -66.69 -5.66
C LEU A 5 -20.85 -67.13 -6.09
N THR A 6 -21.71 -66.18 -6.44
CA THR A 6 -22.89 -66.43 -7.27
C THR A 6 -22.82 -65.63 -8.55
N SER A 7 -22.62 -66.39 -9.61
CA SER A 7 -22.79 -66.07 -11.02
C SER A 7 -24.18 -65.47 -11.28
N TYR A 8 -24.23 -64.31 -11.95
CA TYR A 8 -25.44 -63.87 -12.65
C TYR A 8 -25.07 -63.50 -14.08
N ALA A 9 -25.53 -64.36 -14.99
CA ALA A 9 -25.65 -64.06 -16.40
C ALA A 9 -26.75 -63.01 -16.58
N ILE A 10 -26.44 -61.93 -17.30
CA ILE A 10 -27.43 -60.98 -17.81
C ILE A 10 -27.33 -61.00 -19.35
N PRO A 11 -28.46 -61.15 -20.05
CA PRO A 11 -28.51 -61.51 -21.44
C PRO A 11 -28.21 -60.33 -22.37
N THR A 12 -27.61 -60.68 -23.49
CA THR A 12 -27.70 -60.04 -24.79
C THR A 12 -29.12 -59.51 -25.04
N LEU A 13 -29.31 -58.20 -24.96
CA LEU A 13 -30.56 -57.54 -25.34
C LEU A 13 -30.28 -56.19 -26.02
N LEU A 14 -30.61 -56.15 -27.31
CA LEU A 14 -30.98 -54.97 -28.11
C LEU A 14 -29.98 -53.80 -28.18
N LEU A 15 -29.04 -53.93 -29.12
CA LEU A 15 -28.52 -52.82 -29.92
C LEU A 15 -29.66 -52.29 -30.81
N LEU A 16 -30.54 -51.45 -30.25
CA LEU A 16 -31.43 -50.61 -31.04
C LEU A 16 -30.75 -49.27 -31.30
N LEU A 17 -30.60 -49.01 -32.59
CA LEU A 17 -30.33 -47.72 -33.23
C LEU A 17 -31.00 -46.55 -32.50
N TRP A 18 -30.20 -45.77 -31.78
CA TRP A 18 -30.48 -44.35 -31.58
C TRP A 18 -29.46 -43.61 -32.44
N GLY A 19 -29.78 -43.46 -33.72
CA GLY A 19 -29.14 -42.46 -34.55
C GLY A 19 -29.53 -41.10 -33.99
N THR A 20 -28.71 -40.57 -33.08
CA THR A 20 -28.74 -39.17 -32.71
C THR A 20 -28.35 -38.37 -33.94
N THR A 21 -29.35 -37.91 -34.67
CA THR A 21 -29.21 -36.80 -35.60
C THR A 21 -28.72 -35.61 -34.77
N ILE A 22 -27.41 -35.40 -34.76
CA ILE A 22 -26.82 -34.15 -34.28
C ILE A 22 -27.31 -33.11 -35.28
N LEU A 23 -28.40 -32.41 -34.92
CA LEU A 23 -28.74 -31.13 -35.53
C LEU A 23 -27.57 -30.22 -35.18
N GLY A 24 -26.61 -30.10 -36.11
CA GLY A 24 -25.61 -29.06 -36.04
C GLY A 24 -26.35 -27.74 -36.01
N PHE A 25 -26.35 -27.09 -34.84
CA PHE A 25 -26.70 -25.70 -34.74
C PHE A 25 -25.67 -24.95 -35.57
N VAL A 26 -26.05 -24.60 -36.80
CA VAL A 26 -25.33 -23.60 -37.58
C VAL A 26 -25.59 -22.30 -36.82
N SER A 27 -24.63 -21.91 -35.99
CA SER A 27 -24.61 -20.55 -35.44
C SER A 27 -24.62 -19.61 -36.65
N ALA A 28 -25.61 -18.72 -36.72
CA ALA A 28 -25.65 -17.74 -37.78
C ALA A 28 -24.36 -16.90 -37.65
N GLU A 29 -23.44 -17.05 -38.60
CA GLU A 29 -22.23 -16.23 -38.65
C GLU A 29 -22.68 -14.78 -38.88
N GLU A 30 -22.48 -13.95 -37.86
CA GLU A 30 -22.79 -12.54 -37.93
C GLU A 30 -21.76 -11.87 -38.84
N THR A 31 -22.24 -11.36 -39.97
CA THR A 31 -21.40 -10.66 -40.93
C THR A 31 -21.22 -9.22 -40.51
N CYS A 32 -19.99 -8.72 -40.56
CA CYS A 32 -19.63 -7.36 -40.17
C CYS A 32 -18.89 -6.63 -41.28
N THR A 33 -18.89 -5.30 -41.20
CA THR A 33 -18.05 -4.42 -42.03
C THR A 33 -17.06 -3.62 -41.20
N THR A 34 -17.38 -3.40 -39.93
CA THR A 34 -16.56 -2.73 -38.92
C THR A 34 -16.74 -3.41 -37.57
N SER A 35 -15.80 -3.24 -36.64
CA SER A 35 -15.89 -3.86 -35.31
C SER A 35 -17.08 -3.38 -34.47
N ASN A 36 -17.67 -2.23 -34.82
CA ASN A 36 -18.91 -1.74 -34.18
C ASN A 36 -20.16 -2.54 -34.60
N ASP A 37 -20.07 -3.34 -35.67
CA ASP A 37 -21.17 -4.20 -36.12
C ASP A 37 -21.28 -5.48 -35.28
N CYS A 38 -20.32 -5.75 -34.39
CA CYS A 38 -20.29 -6.92 -33.53
C CYS A 38 -20.95 -6.62 -32.19
N GLU A 39 -21.90 -7.46 -31.75
CA GLU A 39 -22.71 -7.20 -30.54
C GLU A 39 -21.94 -7.28 -29.21
N SER A 40 -20.75 -7.90 -29.21
CA SER A 40 -19.94 -8.10 -27.99
C SER A 40 -18.75 -7.15 -27.96
N GLU A 41 -18.54 -6.52 -26.80
CA GLU A 41 -17.39 -5.64 -26.52
C GLU A 41 -16.04 -6.38 -26.63
N ASP A 42 -16.06 -7.73 -26.56
CA ASP A 42 -14.89 -8.60 -26.69
C ASP A 42 -14.77 -9.23 -28.09
N SER A 43 -15.39 -8.63 -29.11
CA SER A 43 -15.31 -9.10 -30.50
C SER A 43 -14.96 -7.99 -31.48
N TYR A 44 -14.35 -8.38 -32.60
CA TYR A 44 -13.92 -7.47 -33.65
C TYR A 44 -14.30 -8.03 -35.02
N CYS A 45 -14.31 -7.16 -36.02
CA CYS A 45 -14.63 -7.57 -37.38
C CYS A 45 -13.37 -8.08 -38.10
N ALA A 46 -13.29 -9.40 -38.30
CA ALA A 46 -12.19 -10.02 -39.03
C ALA A 46 -12.21 -9.65 -40.52
N SER A 47 -11.09 -9.80 -41.21
CA SER A 47 -10.96 -9.52 -42.64
C SER A 47 -11.88 -10.39 -43.51
N SER A 48 -12.33 -11.53 -42.98
CA SER A 48 -13.35 -12.39 -43.58
C SER A 48 -14.76 -11.77 -43.60
N GLY A 49 -14.96 -10.66 -42.90
CA GLY A 49 -16.26 -10.03 -42.69
C GLY A 49 -17.11 -10.78 -41.66
N THR A 50 -16.48 -11.45 -40.69
CA THR A 50 -17.15 -12.20 -39.61
C THR A 50 -16.70 -11.64 -38.26
N CYS A 51 -17.62 -11.52 -37.31
CA CYS A 51 -17.26 -11.15 -35.94
C CYS A 51 -16.54 -12.30 -35.25
N LEU A 52 -15.30 -12.06 -34.82
CA LEU A 52 -14.49 -13.01 -34.04
C LEU A 52 -14.19 -12.43 -32.67
N SER A 53 -14.04 -13.28 -31.65
CA SER A 53 -13.60 -12.83 -30.33
C SER A 53 -12.17 -12.28 -30.38
N VAL A 54 -11.84 -11.29 -29.55
CA VAL A 54 -10.48 -10.75 -29.43
C VAL A 54 -9.49 -11.89 -29.13
N GLY A 55 -8.41 -11.97 -29.90
CA GLY A 55 -7.41 -13.04 -29.91
C GLY A 55 -7.68 -14.18 -30.92
N ALA A 56 -8.89 -14.28 -31.48
CA ALA A 56 -9.17 -15.23 -32.55
C ALA A 56 -8.74 -14.68 -33.93
N CYS A 57 -8.71 -15.55 -34.95
CA CYS A 57 -8.41 -15.18 -36.33
C CYS A 57 -8.99 -16.17 -37.35
N ALA A 58 -9.32 -15.65 -38.54
CA ALA A 58 -9.57 -16.47 -39.73
C ALA A 58 -8.29 -16.57 -40.59
N GLU A 59 -7.47 -15.51 -40.59
CA GLU A 59 -6.19 -15.43 -41.29
C GLU A 59 -5.14 -14.63 -40.51
N VAL A 60 -3.88 -14.68 -40.93
CA VAL A 60 -2.75 -14.02 -40.24
C VAL A 60 -2.90 -12.49 -40.19
N SER A 61 -3.57 -11.89 -41.18
CA SER A 61 -3.86 -10.43 -41.22
C SER A 61 -4.62 -9.98 -39.97
N ASP A 62 -5.56 -10.80 -39.53
CA ASP A 62 -6.45 -10.51 -38.40
C ASP A 62 -5.67 -10.31 -37.10
N CYS A 63 -4.53 -11.00 -36.97
CA CYS A 63 -3.66 -10.90 -35.81
C CYS A 63 -2.86 -9.60 -35.75
N SER A 64 -2.90 -8.80 -36.82
CA SER A 64 -2.30 -7.47 -36.88
C SER A 64 -3.36 -6.37 -36.88
N ASP A 65 -4.64 -6.70 -36.72
CA ASP A 65 -5.72 -5.72 -36.62
C ASP A 65 -5.66 -5.00 -35.26
N PRO A 66 -5.64 -3.65 -35.23
CA PRO A 66 -5.55 -2.90 -33.97
C PRO A 66 -6.78 -3.08 -33.06
N THR A 67 -7.94 -3.47 -33.61
CA THR A 67 -9.16 -3.75 -32.83
C THR A 67 -9.18 -5.17 -32.27
N ASN A 68 -8.28 -6.04 -32.76
CA ASN A 68 -8.04 -7.35 -32.18
C ASN A 68 -7.04 -7.28 -31.00
N GLN A 69 -6.86 -6.12 -30.35
CA GLN A 69 -5.98 -5.93 -29.18
C GLN A 69 -6.78 -5.40 -27.96
N PRO A 70 -6.38 -5.72 -26.71
CA PRO A 70 -5.21 -6.50 -26.30
C PRO A 70 -5.51 -8.00 -26.18
N PHE A 71 -4.72 -8.85 -26.86
CA PHE A 71 -4.67 -10.29 -26.60
C PHE A 71 -3.26 -10.64 -26.13
N ALA A 72 -3.16 -11.64 -25.24
CA ALA A 72 -1.90 -12.05 -24.64
C ALA A 72 -0.94 -12.58 -25.71
N LEU A 73 -0.13 -11.69 -26.28
CA LEU A 73 1.01 -12.06 -27.09
C LEU A 73 2.09 -12.57 -26.15
N VAL A 74 2.48 -13.83 -26.31
CA VAL A 74 3.74 -14.34 -25.75
C VAL A 74 4.83 -13.38 -26.21
N MET A 75 5.55 -12.75 -25.26
CA MET A 75 6.63 -11.80 -25.50
C MET A 75 7.87 -12.49 -26.09
N CYS A 76 7.74 -13.10 -27.27
CA CYS A 76 8.87 -13.58 -28.05
C CYS A 76 8.96 -12.78 -29.35
N VAL A 77 10.12 -12.80 -30.00
CA VAL A 77 10.27 -12.22 -31.34
C VAL A 77 10.11 -13.32 -32.38
N GLY A 78 8.95 -13.36 -33.04
CA GLY A 78 8.58 -14.40 -34.01
C GLY A 78 7.71 -13.89 -35.16
N THR A 79 7.23 -14.82 -35.99
CA THR A 79 6.27 -14.53 -37.06
C THR A 79 4.87 -14.79 -36.54
N MET A 80 3.94 -13.84 -36.73
CA MET A 80 2.54 -14.04 -36.37
C MET A 80 1.95 -15.18 -37.20
N GLU A 81 1.23 -16.08 -36.56
CA GLU A 81 0.52 -17.18 -37.20
C GLU A 81 -0.92 -17.27 -36.67
N CYS A 82 -1.85 -17.60 -37.55
CA CYS A 82 -3.21 -17.93 -37.18
C CYS A 82 -3.32 -19.45 -37.11
N ARG A 83 -3.33 -20.02 -35.91
CA ARG A 83 -3.32 -21.46 -35.69
C ARG A 83 -4.56 -21.88 -34.93
N GLU A 84 -5.33 -22.79 -35.53
CA GLU A 84 -6.56 -23.33 -34.92
C GLU A 84 -7.58 -22.23 -34.56
N GLY A 85 -7.61 -21.16 -35.35
CA GLY A 85 -8.53 -20.03 -35.17
C GLY A 85 -8.08 -19.02 -34.10
N MET A 86 -6.85 -19.15 -33.58
CA MET A 86 -6.29 -18.27 -32.56
C MET A 86 -4.99 -17.62 -33.05
N CYS A 87 -4.81 -16.34 -32.74
CA CYS A 87 -3.59 -15.63 -33.02
C CYS A 87 -2.47 -16.10 -32.09
N GLY A 88 -1.36 -16.54 -32.69
CA GLY A 88 -0.15 -16.93 -31.99
C GLY A 88 1.09 -16.32 -32.65
N MET A 89 2.22 -16.48 -31.99
CA MET A 89 3.52 -16.09 -32.53
C MET A 89 4.45 -17.30 -32.58
N LYS A 90 4.93 -17.65 -33.77
CA LYS A 90 5.92 -18.70 -33.95
C LYS A 90 7.31 -18.19 -33.57
N CYS A 91 7.71 -18.46 -32.34
CA CYS A 91 9.05 -18.16 -31.85
C CYS A 91 10.06 -19.16 -32.46
N GLY A 92 11.15 -18.67 -33.07
CA GLY A 92 12.36 -19.50 -33.29
C GLY A 92 12.70 -19.96 -34.71
N ASP A 93 11.98 -19.57 -35.75
CA ASP A 93 12.29 -20.01 -37.13
C ASP A 93 12.95 -18.88 -37.95
N MET A 94 14.22 -18.59 -37.67
CA MET A 94 15.09 -17.84 -38.58
C MET A 94 16.10 -18.84 -39.14
N GLY A 95 16.14 -18.99 -40.46
CA GLY A 95 16.94 -20.02 -41.14
C GLY A 95 18.39 -20.06 -40.67
N ASP A 96 18.96 -21.27 -40.66
CA ASP A 96 20.28 -21.64 -40.14
C ASP A 96 21.47 -21.06 -40.95
N ASP A 97 21.26 -19.95 -41.65
CA ASP A 97 22.28 -19.25 -42.44
C ASP A 97 23.17 -18.43 -41.50
N ARG A 98 24.08 -19.13 -40.82
CA ARG A 98 25.12 -18.55 -39.97
C ARG A 98 26.07 -17.72 -40.80
N MET A 99 25.75 -16.44 -40.96
CA MET A 99 26.64 -15.47 -41.58
C MET A 99 27.74 -15.08 -40.61
N ALA A 100 29.00 -15.23 -41.02
CA ALA A 100 30.14 -14.77 -40.24
C ALA A 100 30.18 -13.23 -40.23
N CYS A 101 30.56 -12.64 -39.11
CA CYS A 101 30.66 -11.21 -38.90
C CYS A 101 31.91 -10.90 -38.05
N ASP A 102 32.37 -9.64 -38.09
CA ASP A 102 33.43 -9.19 -37.20
C ASP A 102 32.82 -8.94 -35.80
N ALA A 103 33.34 -9.61 -34.77
CA ALA A 103 32.86 -9.51 -33.39
C ALA A 103 32.91 -8.09 -32.82
N ASN A 104 33.69 -7.18 -33.43
CA ASN A 104 33.72 -5.76 -33.07
C ASN A 104 32.81 -4.87 -33.93
N SER A 105 32.07 -5.45 -34.89
CA SER A 105 31.20 -4.70 -35.78
C SER A 105 29.92 -4.30 -35.04
N THR A 106 29.79 -3.00 -34.78
CA THR A 106 28.55 -2.39 -34.29
C THR A 106 27.55 -2.10 -35.40
N ASP A 107 27.88 -2.36 -36.66
CA ASP A 107 27.03 -2.07 -37.81
C ASP A 107 25.89 -3.11 -37.95
N PRO A 108 24.61 -2.72 -37.74
CA PRO A 108 23.48 -3.62 -37.85
C PRO A 108 23.24 -4.14 -39.28
N SER A 109 23.83 -3.50 -40.30
CA SER A 109 23.69 -3.95 -41.70
C SER A 109 24.42 -5.26 -42.00
N VAL A 110 25.38 -5.67 -41.16
CA VAL A 110 26.18 -6.90 -41.36
C VAL A 110 25.36 -8.16 -41.08
N CYS A 111 24.50 -8.11 -40.06
CA CYS A 111 23.66 -9.24 -39.66
C CYS A 111 22.17 -9.05 -39.97
N GLY A 112 21.78 -7.86 -40.45
CA GLY A 112 20.38 -7.48 -40.69
C GLY A 112 19.69 -6.96 -39.43
N GLU A 113 18.52 -6.34 -39.60
CA GLU A 113 17.79 -5.60 -38.55
C GLU A 113 17.33 -6.44 -37.34
N ARG A 114 17.49 -7.77 -37.37
CA ARG A 114 16.99 -8.70 -36.33
C ARG A 114 18.07 -9.63 -35.77
N ALA A 115 19.34 -9.34 -36.05
CA ALA A 115 20.47 -10.09 -35.55
C ALA A 115 21.62 -9.15 -35.22
N TYR A 116 22.53 -9.62 -34.37
CA TYR A 116 23.75 -8.92 -33.99
C TYR A 116 24.95 -9.86 -34.12
N CYS A 117 26.16 -9.32 -34.15
CA CYS A 117 27.35 -10.15 -34.16
C CYS A 117 27.71 -10.57 -32.73
N SER A 118 27.68 -11.88 -32.45
CA SER A 118 28.13 -12.38 -31.15
C SER A 118 29.65 -12.36 -31.03
N SER A 119 30.17 -12.54 -29.82
CA SER A 119 31.61 -12.70 -29.54
C SER A 119 32.28 -13.84 -30.31
N GLU A 120 31.53 -14.82 -30.80
CA GLU A 120 32.03 -15.89 -31.68
C GLU A 120 32.22 -15.44 -33.15
N GLY A 121 31.87 -14.22 -33.50
CA GLY A 121 31.93 -13.71 -34.88
C GLY A 121 30.85 -14.31 -35.78
N ILE A 122 29.69 -14.65 -35.21
CA ILE A 122 28.55 -15.23 -35.93
C ILE A 122 27.33 -14.35 -35.70
N CYS A 123 26.63 -14.02 -36.79
CA CYS A 123 25.36 -13.32 -36.73
C CYS A 123 24.34 -14.19 -35.98
N THR A 124 23.91 -13.69 -34.82
CA THR A 124 23.03 -14.37 -33.88
C THR A 124 21.78 -13.53 -33.69
N LYS A 125 20.62 -14.16 -33.54
CA LYS A 125 19.34 -13.47 -33.39
C LYS A 125 19.33 -12.62 -32.10
N ILE A 126 18.64 -11.48 -32.12
CA ILE A 126 18.40 -10.70 -30.91
C ILE A 126 17.69 -11.59 -29.86
N GLY A 127 18.20 -11.61 -28.63
CA GLY A 127 17.79 -12.49 -27.54
C GLY A 127 18.57 -13.81 -27.43
N SER A 128 19.42 -14.12 -28.41
CA SER A 128 20.35 -15.25 -28.33
C SER A 128 21.75 -14.79 -27.90
N CYS A 129 22.61 -15.73 -27.54
CA CYS A 129 23.99 -15.48 -27.08
C CYS A 129 24.90 -16.67 -27.37
N ALA A 130 26.21 -16.44 -27.46
CA ALA A 130 27.22 -17.49 -27.38
C ALA A 130 27.85 -17.58 -25.98
N ILE A 131 28.05 -16.42 -25.34
CA ILE A 131 28.46 -16.27 -23.94
C ILE A 131 27.57 -15.23 -23.25
N ALA A 132 27.59 -15.19 -21.90
CA ALA A 132 26.79 -14.25 -21.12
C ALA A 132 27.02 -12.77 -21.50
N ASP A 133 28.27 -12.38 -21.82
CA ASP A 133 28.59 -11.01 -22.23
C ASP A 133 27.86 -10.56 -23.50
N ASP A 134 27.50 -11.49 -24.39
CA ASP A 134 26.76 -11.16 -25.61
C ASP A 134 25.34 -10.64 -25.31
N CYS A 135 24.80 -10.95 -24.12
CA CYS A 135 23.50 -10.45 -23.67
C CYS A 135 23.50 -8.95 -23.35
N PHE A 136 24.69 -8.35 -23.19
CA PHE A 136 24.86 -6.91 -22.95
C PHE A 136 25.31 -6.16 -24.21
N HIS A 137 25.35 -6.83 -25.36
CA HIS A 137 25.74 -6.18 -26.61
C HIS A 137 24.71 -5.10 -26.98
N GLN A 138 25.17 -3.90 -27.35
CA GLN A 138 24.30 -2.74 -27.66
C GLN A 138 23.24 -2.98 -28.74
N ASN A 139 23.49 -3.93 -29.65
CA ASN A 139 22.57 -4.32 -30.72
C ASN A 139 21.72 -5.55 -30.35
N ASN A 140 21.96 -6.14 -29.18
CA ASN A 140 21.18 -7.21 -28.58
C ASN A 140 20.25 -6.64 -27.49
N VAL A 141 19.56 -5.55 -27.80
CA VAL A 141 18.61 -4.88 -26.89
C VAL A 141 17.19 -5.04 -27.43
N GLY A 142 16.21 -5.31 -26.57
CA GLY A 142 14.78 -5.40 -26.96
C GLY A 142 14.17 -6.79 -27.01
N PHE A 143 14.85 -7.83 -26.51
CA PHE A 143 14.16 -9.06 -26.09
C PHE A 143 13.68 -8.89 -24.65
N GLY A 144 12.54 -9.50 -24.30
CA GLY A 144 11.98 -9.42 -22.95
C GLY A 144 12.96 -10.03 -21.96
N VAL A 145 13.80 -9.18 -21.34
CA VAL A 145 14.57 -9.54 -20.16
C VAL A 145 13.52 -9.78 -19.08
N ALA A 146 13.53 -10.95 -18.45
CA ALA A 146 12.68 -11.20 -17.30
C ALA A 146 12.92 -10.07 -16.29
N LEU A 147 11.84 -9.52 -15.72
CA LEU A 147 11.87 -8.31 -14.91
C LEU A 147 12.59 -8.48 -13.55
N CYS A 148 13.43 -9.50 -13.34
CA CYS A 148 14.12 -9.75 -12.06
C CYS A 148 15.49 -9.05 -11.95
N PHE A 149 16.04 -8.98 -10.74
CA PHE A 149 17.43 -8.58 -10.54
C PHE A 149 18.28 -9.85 -10.47
N GLY A 150 18.65 -10.36 -11.63
CA GLY A 150 19.47 -11.55 -11.79
C GLY A 150 20.76 -11.28 -12.56
N ASN A 151 21.68 -12.25 -12.55
CA ASN A 151 22.78 -12.24 -13.50
C ASN A 151 22.23 -12.66 -14.87
N MET A 152 22.62 -11.95 -15.94
CA MET A 152 22.32 -12.44 -17.28
C MET A 152 23.18 -13.66 -17.54
N GLU A 153 22.52 -14.77 -17.87
CA GLU A 153 23.17 -16.00 -18.26
C GLU A 153 22.85 -16.34 -19.70
N CYS A 154 23.83 -16.96 -20.36
CA CYS A 154 23.60 -17.57 -21.65
C CYS A 154 23.25 -19.04 -21.44
N THR A 155 21.99 -19.40 -21.64
CA THR A 155 21.49 -20.75 -21.42
C THR A 155 22.13 -21.75 -22.38
N SER A 156 22.01 -23.05 -22.07
CA SER A 156 22.46 -24.12 -22.99
C SER A 156 21.75 -24.10 -24.35
N GLU A 157 20.60 -23.42 -24.45
CA GLU A 157 19.87 -23.20 -25.70
C GLU A 157 20.36 -21.96 -26.47
N LYS A 158 21.45 -21.32 -26.05
CA LYS A 158 21.97 -20.06 -26.63
C LYS A 158 20.96 -18.92 -26.56
N LYS A 159 20.21 -18.82 -25.46
CA LYS A 159 19.28 -17.73 -25.17
C LYS A 159 19.78 -16.93 -23.98
N CYS A 160 19.66 -15.61 -24.08
CA CYS A 160 19.85 -14.73 -22.94
C CYS A 160 18.66 -14.87 -22.01
N GLU A 161 18.91 -15.39 -20.81
CA GLU A 161 17.94 -15.49 -19.74
C GLU A 161 18.52 -14.81 -18.51
N MET A 162 17.65 -14.26 -17.68
CA MET A 162 18.07 -13.69 -16.42
C MET A 162 17.92 -14.76 -15.35
N ASP A 163 19.02 -15.16 -14.74
CA ASP A 163 18.99 -16.12 -13.63
C ASP A 163 18.45 -15.41 -12.37
N CYS A 164 17.19 -15.71 -12.04
CA CYS A 164 16.51 -15.17 -10.88
C CYS A 164 16.68 -16.05 -9.61
N ASP A 165 17.48 -17.13 -9.63
CA ASP A 165 17.61 -18.08 -8.51
C ASP A 165 18.28 -17.46 -7.25
N GLY A 166 18.66 -16.17 -7.31
CA GLY A 166 19.25 -15.37 -6.23
C GLY A 166 18.29 -14.53 -5.36
N GLY A 167 16.99 -14.51 -5.66
CA GLY A 167 15.97 -14.02 -4.70
C GLY A 167 15.75 -12.51 -4.61
N SER A 168 15.34 -11.89 -5.71
CA SER A 168 14.43 -10.75 -5.65
C SER A 168 13.50 -10.88 -6.84
N ASP A 169 12.23 -11.14 -6.53
CA ASP A 169 11.14 -11.18 -7.49
C ASP A 169 11.18 -9.93 -8.36
N ALA A 170 10.67 -10.07 -9.58
CA ALA A 170 10.73 -9.05 -10.58
C ALA A 170 10.42 -7.65 -10.02
N ILE A 171 11.25 -6.64 -10.35
CA ILE A 171 10.84 -5.24 -10.32
C ILE A 171 9.73 -5.12 -11.37
N MET A 172 8.53 -5.50 -10.96
CA MET A 172 7.34 -4.97 -11.57
C MET A 172 7.26 -3.55 -11.05
N GLY A 173 7.41 -2.62 -11.98
CA GLY A 173 6.95 -1.27 -11.76
C GLY A 173 5.52 -1.35 -11.25
N CYS A 174 5.23 -0.66 -10.16
CA CYS A 174 3.89 -0.57 -9.61
C CYS A 174 3.46 0.90 -9.62
N ASP A 175 2.17 1.13 -9.88
CA ASP A 175 1.56 2.44 -9.70
C ASP A 175 0.84 2.49 -8.35
N THR A 176 0.37 1.33 -7.88
CA THR A 176 -0.34 1.12 -6.62
C THR A 176 0.12 -0.15 -5.94
N SER A 177 -0.17 -0.30 -4.65
CA SER A 177 0.18 -1.52 -3.91
C SER A 177 -0.64 -2.75 -4.34
N GLU A 178 -1.70 -2.57 -5.12
CA GLU A 178 -2.47 -3.67 -5.71
C GLU A 178 -1.76 -4.31 -6.92
N ASP A 179 -0.79 -3.61 -7.52
CA ASP A 179 0.02 -4.12 -8.63
C ASP A 179 1.10 -5.12 -8.15
N CYS A 180 1.30 -5.21 -6.83
CA CYS A 180 2.27 -6.11 -6.23
C CYS A 180 1.66 -7.50 -6.03
N LEU A 181 2.41 -8.53 -6.43
CA LEU A 181 1.94 -9.93 -6.38
C LEU A 181 2.06 -10.55 -4.98
N GLY A 182 2.94 -10.01 -4.13
CA GLY A 182 3.05 -10.45 -2.75
C GLY A 182 1.88 -9.96 -1.92
N ASP A 183 1.23 -10.87 -1.20
CA ASP A 183 0.11 -10.55 -0.29
C ASP A 183 0.49 -9.53 0.80
N ASP A 184 1.80 -9.38 1.08
CA ASP A 184 2.37 -8.48 2.08
C ASP A 184 3.34 -7.44 1.47
N ASP A 185 3.26 -7.19 0.16
CA ASP A 185 4.07 -6.17 -0.52
C ASP A 185 3.33 -4.84 -0.64
N TYR A 186 4.09 -3.76 -0.80
CA TYR A 186 3.56 -2.45 -1.11
C TYR A 186 4.36 -1.77 -2.23
N CYS A 187 3.72 -0.81 -2.88
CA CYS A 187 4.36 -0.02 -3.91
C CYS A 187 5.12 1.17 -3.30
N SER A 188 6.45 1.18 -3.43
CA SER A 188 7.30 2.27 -2.97
C SER A 188 7.07 3.56 -3.76
N THR A 189 7.57 4.68 -3.23
CA THR A 189 7.49 5.99 -3.90
C THR A 189 8.23 6.05 -5.23
N GLU A 190 9.17 5.13 -5.46
CA GLU A 190 9.89 4.96 -6.73
C GLU A 190 9.20 3.98 -7.70
N GLY A 191 8.00 3.51 -7.36
CA GLY A 191 7.22 2.60 -8.20
C GLY A 191 7.76 1.18 -8.22
N ILE A 192 8.35 0.72 -7.11
CA ILE A 192 8.90 -0.64 -6.97
C ILE A 192 8.14 -1.38 -5.87
N CYS A 193 7.66 -2.60 -6.14
CA CYS A 193 7.08 -3.46 -5.11
C CYS A 193 8.14 -3.90 -4.10
N MET A 194 7.87 -3.66 -2.83
CA MET A 194 8.76 -4.05 -1.73
C MET A 194 7.96 -4.72 -0.62
N GLU A 195 8.61 -5.64 0.10
CA GLU A 195 8.04 -6.27 1.27
C GLU A 195 7.73 -5.23 2.35
N ASN A 196 6.58 -5.36 3.02
CA ASN A 196 6.21 -4.52 4.14
C ASN A 196 7.32 -4.41 5.19
N GLY A 197 7.71 -3.19 5.51
CA GLY A 197 8.78 -2.84 6.44
C GLY A 197 10.12 -2.56 5.79
N SER A 198 10.26 -2.82 4.49
CA SER A 198 11.42 -2.39 3.72
C SER A 198 11.30 -0.92 3.31
N CYS A 199 12.40 -0.32 2.85
CA CYS A 199 12.42 1.03 2.27
C CYS A 199 13.65 1.23 1.38
N ASN A 200 13.54 2.10 0.37
CA ASN A 200 14.68 2.66 -0.36
C ASN A 200 14.97 4.08 0.14
N VAL A 201 13.92 4.84 0.43
CA VAL A 201 13.98 6.20 0.97
C VAL A 201 13.07 6.34 2.20
N VAL A 202 13.28 7.39 2.99
CA VAL A 202 12.50 7.63 4.22
C VAL A 202 11.00 7.77 3.96
N ASP A 203 10.63 8.33 2.80
CA ASP A 203 9.23 8.55 2.42
C ASP A 203 8.48 7.22 2.23
N ASP A 204 9.19 6.15 1.87
CA ASP A 204 8.61 4.81 1.78
C ASP A 204 8.11 4.30 3.14
N CYS A 205 8.71 4.77 4.24
CA CYS A 205 8.27 4.45 5.60
C CYS A 205 7.05 5.23 6.05
N SER A 206 6.65 6.25 5.28
CA SER A 206 5.41 7.00 5.50
C SER A 206 4.26 6.52 4.61
N ASN A 207 4.52 5.54 3.73
CA ASN A 207 3.50 4.95 2.88
C ASN A 207 2.47 4.20 3.73
N LEU A 208 1.19 4.53 3.57
CA LEU A 208 0.08 3.92 4.34
C LEU A 208 -0.07 2.41 4.12
N ASN A 209 0.41 1.91 2.99
CA ASN A 209 0.39 0.49 2.67
C ASN A 209 1.62 -0.24 3.21
N ASN A 210 2.68 0.47 3.64
CA ASN A 210 3.84 -0.09 4.31
C ASN A 210 3.52 -0.36 5.80
N THR A 211 2.88 -1.49 6.07
CA THR A 211 2.25 -1.79 7.37
C THR A 211 3.22 -1.92 8.55
N TYR A 212 4.54 -2.05 8.31
CA TYR A 212 5.53 -2.31 9.35
C TYR A 212 6.14 -1.04 9.98
N ALA A 213 6.02 0.12 9.35
CA ALA A 213 6.56 1.38 9.88
C ALA A 213 5.78 1.92 11.12
N MET A 214 4.73 1.19 11.55
CA MET A 214 3.88 1.54 12.68
C MET A 214 4.43 1.05 14.03
N ILE A 215 5.71 1.29 14.34
CA ILE A 215 6.09 1.31 15.76
C ILE A 215 5.33 2.49 16.41
N GLU A 216 4.46 2.17 17.38
CA GLU A 216 3.60 3.10 18.13
C GLU A 216 4.39 4.00 19.09
N CYS A 217 5.34 4.76 18.55
CA CYS A 217 5.97 5.86 19.26
C CYS A 217 5.91 7.10 18.39
N VAL A 218 5.81 8.27 19.01
CA VAL A 218 6.07 9.53 18.29
C VAL A 218 7.59 9.63 18.15
N GLY A 219 8.06 9.62 16.91
CA GLY A 219 9.49 9.52 16.61
C GLY A 219 9.74 9.79 15.13
N THR A 220 11.01 10.03 14.80
CA THR A 220 11.42 10.26 13.41
C THR A 220 11.53 8.94 12.68
N LEU A 221 10.88 8.81 11.52
CA LEU A 221 11.05 7.67 10.63
C LEU A 221 12.46 7.70 10.03
N THR A 222 13.08 6.53 9.92
CA THR A 222 14.41 6.35 9.36
C THR A 222 14.40 5.16 8.42
N CYS A 223 15.09 5.26 7.29
CA CYS A 223 15.33 4.12 6.42
C CYS A 223 16.80 3.72 6.58
N GLU A 224 17.07 2.71 7.39
CA GLU A 224 18.43 2.23 7.65
C GLU A 224 18.55 0.76 7.24
N SER A 225 19.56 0.44 6.43
CA SER A 225 19.76 -0.92 5.91
C SER A 225 18.54 -1.49 5.17
N ASN A 226 17.88 -0.65 4.37
CA ASN A 226 16.65 -0.94 3.63
C ASN A 226 15.47 -1.39 4.49
N MET A 227 15.46 -1.04 5.79
CA MET A 227 14.34 -1.30 6.68
C MET A 227 13.85 -0.01 7.31
N CYS A 228 12.54 0.11 7.40
CA CYS A 228 11.88 1.19 8.11
C CYS A 228 12.08 1.03 9.61
N GLY A 229 12.85 1.97 10.16
CA GLY A 229 12.96 2.20 11.59
C GLY A 229 12.14 3.42 12.00
N LYS A 230 11.84 3.48 13.29
CA LYS A 230 11.35 4.69 13.94
C LYS A 230 12.20 4.93 15.17
N VAL A 231 12.93 6.04 15.19
CA VAL A 231 13.69 6.44 16.37
C VAL A 231 12.71 7.05 17.36
N CYS A 232 12.25 6.22 18.27
CA CYS A 232 11.50 6.64 19.44
C CYS A 232 12.47 7.39 20.37
N GLY A 233 12.33 8.71 20.45
CA GLY A 233 13.07 9.47 21.43
C GLY A 233 12.42 9.31 22.80
N ASP A 234 13.21 8.99 23.83
CA ASP A 234 12.88 9.37 25.20
C ASP A 234 12.54 10.86 25.16
N PHE A 235 11.32 11.21 25.53
CA PHE A 235 10.98 12.58 25.91
C PHE A 235 11.70 12.87 27.23
N ASP A 236 13.03 12.94 27.18
CA ASP A 236 13.81 13.55 28.24
C ASP A 236 13.18 14.91 28.45
N SER A 237 12.60 15.10 29.62
CA SER A 237 11.85 16.28 30.05
C SER A 237 12.69 17.56 30.09
N ALA A 238 13.85 17.56 29.43
CA ALA A 238 14.85 18.61 29.36
C ALA A 238 14.94 19.28 27.98
N SER A 239 14.27 18.80 26.93
CA SER A 239 14.22 19.50 25.62
C SER A 239 12.89 20.19 25.31
N ALA A 240 12.13 20.59 26.34
CA ALA A 240 11.17 21.70 26.27
C ALA A 240 11.90 23.07 26.17
N GLY A 241 13.00 23.11 25.43
CA GLY A 241 13.79 24.31 25.15
C GLY A 241 13.43 24.86 23.80
N ASN A 242 12.37 25.68 23.75
CA ASN A 242 12.17 26.71 22.74
C ASN A 242 11.86 26.30 21.28
N ALA A 243 11.21 25.16 21.04
CA ALA A 243 10.21 25.14 19.98
C ALA A 243 8.95 25.77 20.57
N SER A 244 8.76 27.07 20.39
CA SER A 244 7.43 27.64 20.50
C SER A 244 6.56 26.82 19.57
N ALA A 245 5.70 25.97 20.13
CA ALA A 245 4.36 25.83 19.63
C ALA A 245 3.90 27.29 19.47
N VAL A 246 3.98 27.79 18.25
CA VAL A 246 3.22 28.98 17.90
C VAL A 246 1.81 28.50 18.16
N GLU A 247 1.25 28.89 19.31
CA GLU A 247 -0.18 28.82 19.54
C GLU A 247 -0.77 29.50 18.32
N ALA A 248 -1.18 28.70 17.33
CA ALA A 248 -2.01 29.19 16.27
C ALA A 248 -3.17 29.88 17.00
N PRO A 249 -3.46 31.16 16.70
CA PRO A 249 -4.47 31.90 17.43
C PRO A 249 -5.73 31.03 17.47
N ALA A 250 -6.20 30.71 18.68
CA ALA A 250 -7.37 29.86 18.87
C ALA A 250 -8.51 30.47 18.07
N ALA A 251 -8.76 29.89 16.91
CA ALA A 251 -9.76 30.37 15.99
C ALA A 251 -11.08 29.81 16.49
N PHE A 252 -11.98 30.72 16.87
CA PHE A 252 -13.31 30.34 17.27
C PHE A 252 -14.09 29.88 16.05
N CYS A 253 -14.88 28.83 16.20
CA CYS A 253 -15.75 28.29 15.18
C CYS A 253 -17.15 28.08 15.71
N THR A 254 -18.11 28.12 14.81
CA THR A 254 -19.50 27.71 15.04
C THR A 254 -19.87 26.48 14.23
N ARG A 255 -19.06 26.14 13.23
CA ARG A 255 -19.16 24.99 12.33
C ARG A 255 -17.80 24.63 11.74
N ASP A 256 -17.65 23.43 11.18
CA ASP A 256 -16.40 22.95 10.60
C ASP A 256 -15.89 23.83 9.44
N GLU A 257 -16.80 24.44 8.67
CA GLU A 257 -16.42 25.31 7.56
C GLU A 257 -15.70 26.59 8.00
N ASP A 258 -15.87 27.02 9.25
CA ASP A 258 -15.15 28.19 9.79
C ASP A 258 -13.64 27.90 9.90
N CYS A 259 -13.28 26.62 10.08
CA CYS A 259 -11.91 26.16 10.26
C CYS A 259 -11.13 26.00 8.96
N LEU A 260 -11.81 25.99 7.81
CA LEU A 260 -11.17 25.96 6.48
C LEU A 260 -10.25 27.15 6.21
N SER A 261 -10.52 28.29 6.86
CA SER A 261 -9.75 29.52 6.66
C SER A 261 -8.34 29.49 7.26
N LEU A 262 -8.05 28.48 8.10
CA LEU A 262 -6.78 28.33 8.81
C LEU A 262 -5.76 27.48 8.07
N ALA A 263 -6.18 26.76 7.03
CA ALA A 263 -5.27 25.99 6.20
C ALA A 263 -4.22 26.94 5.58
N PRO A 264 -2.91 26.66 5.74
CA PRO A 264 -1.87 27.53 5.23
C PRO A 264 -2.00 27.66 3.71
N ARG A 265 -2.29 28.89 3.24
CA ARG A 265 -2.50 29.23 1.83
C ARG A 265 -1.28 29.02 0.91
N GLU A 266 -0.18 28.46 1.41
CA GLU A 266 1.07 28.32 0.66
C GLU A 266 1.20 27.02 -0.15
N ARG A 267 0.25 26.07 -0.07
CA ARG A 267 0.14 24.96 -1.04
C ARG A 267 -0.58 25.39 -2.33
N THR A 268 -0.15 26.48 -2.94
CA THR A 268 -0.56 26.82 -4.32
C THR A 268 0.44 26.24 -5.31
N GLY A 269 0.27 24.97 -5.65
CA GLY A 269 0.98 24.36 -6.77
C GLY A 269 0.83 22.85 -6.83
N LEU A 270 0.16 22.36 -7.88
CA LEU A 270 0.18 20.99 -8.41
C LEU A 270 -0.82 19.92 -7.92
N PHE A 271 -1.81 20.21 -7.09
CA PHE A 271 -2.89 19.22 -6.87
C PHE A 271 -3.98 19.34 -7.94
N ALA A 272 -4.43 18.19 -8.45
CA ALA A 272 -5.43 18.06 -9.50
C ALA A 272 -6.78 18.65 -9.04
N PRO A 273 -7.60 19.22 -9.95
CA PRO A 273 -8.85 19.91 -9.62
C PRO A 273 -9.98 19.01 -9.09
N ASP A 274 -9.73 17.73 -8.82
CA ASP A 274 -10.75 16.75 -8.39
C ASP A 274 -10.49 16.15 -7.00
N GLU A 275 -9.41 16.54 -6.33
CA GLU A 275 -9.21 16.16 -4.93
C GLU A 275 -9.91 17.18 -4.04
N THR A 276 -11.02 16.75 -3.41
CA THR A 276 -11.68 17.53 -2.36
C THR A 276 -10.62 17.92 -1.33
N PRO A 277 -10.46 19.21 -1.00
CA PRO A 277 -9.43 19.64 -0.07
C PRO A 277 -9.62 18.87 1.23
N GLU A 278 -8.64 18.05 1.58
CA GLU A 278 -8.64 17.33 2.83
C GLU A 278 -8.77 18.36 3.96
N PHE A 279 -9.86 18.26 4.73
CA PHE A 279 -10.15 19.18 5.81
C PHE A 279 -9.08 18.98 6.89
N GLU A 280 -8.06 19.83 6.95
CA GLU A 280 -6.98 19.74 7.96
C GLU A 280 -7.46 20.08 9.39
N TYR A 281 -8.61 20.75 9.53
CA TYR A 281 -9.15 21.22 10.80
C TYR A 281 -10.64 20.93 10.94
N TYR A 282 -11.10 20.73 12.17
CA TYR A 282 -12.51 20.57 12.55
C TYR A 282 -12.86 21.49 13.74
N CYS A 283 -14.14 21.73 13.95
CA CYS A 283 -14.65 22.51 15.07
C CYS A 283 -14.91 21.59 16.27
N ALA A 284 -14.32 21.90 17.42
CA ALA A 284 -14.54 21.18 18.68
C ALA A 284 -14.72 22.17 19.83
N ASP A 285 -15.90 22.12 20.45
CA ASP A 285 -16.30 23.03 21.54
C ASP A 285 -16.06 24.52 21.18
N GLY A 286 -16.43 24.89 19.95
CA GLY A 286 -16.28 26.24 19.42
C GLY A 286 -14.84 26.68 19.14
N THR A 287 -13.88 25.76 19.13
CA THR A 287 -12.48 26.03 18.78
C THR A 287 -12.04 25.16 17.61
N CYS A 288 -11.40 25.75 16.60
CA CYS A 288 -10.81 24.99 15.51
C CYS A 288 -9.60 24.19 16.01
N ARG A 289 -9.61 22.89 15.73
CA ARG A 289 -8.57 21.94 16.08
C ARG A 289 -8.09 21.24 14.83
N GLN A 290 -6.82 20.89 14.79
CA GLN A 290 -6.28 20.09 13.69
C GLN A 290 -6.89 18.68 13.75
N MET A 291 -7.20 18.07 12.62
CA MET A 291 -7.63 16.67 12.59
C MET A 291 -6.63 15.76 13.31
N GLY A 292 -7.13 14.80 14.08
CA GLY A 292 -6.35 13.94 14.96
C GLY A 292 -5.97 14.60 16.30
N SER A 293 -6.12 15.91 16.48
CA SER A 293 -5.92 16.56 17.77
C SER A 293 -7.21 16.60 18.61
N CYS A 294 -7.10 16.80 19.92
CA CYS A 294 -8.22 16.80 20.86
C CYS A 294 -7.91 17.62 22.11
N ALA A 295 -8.95 18.00 22.86
CA ALA A 295 -8.84 18.40 24.26
C ALA A 295 -9.51 17.40 25.21
N THR A 296 -10.46 16.62 24.72
CA THR A 296 -11.25 15.65 25.47
C THR A 296 -11.43 14.35 24.68
N ASP A 297 -11.69 13.24 25.35
CA ASP A 297 -11.97 11.95 24.68
C ASP A 297 -13.17 12.03 23.72
N SER A 298 -14.14 12.93 24.01
CA SER A 298 -15.29 13.18 23.13
C SER A 298 -14.90 13.80 21.80
N ASP A 299 -13.81 14.55 21.74
CA ASP A 299 -13.31 15.14 20.49
C ASP A 299 -12.78 14.07 19.54
N CYS A 300 -12.19 12.99 20.09
CA CYS A 300 -11.75 11.84 19.30
C CYS A 300 -12.90 11.01 18.76
N SER A 301 -14.06 11.08 19.42
CA SER A 301 -15.27 10.42 18.96
C SER A 301 -16.12 11.28 18.03
N ASN A 302 -15.79 12.57 17.87
CA ASN A 302 -16.50 13.47 16.96
C ASN A 302 -16.38 12.95 15.51
N PRO A 303 -17.50 12.74 14.79
CA PRO A 303 -17.47 12.28 13.40
C PRO A 303 -16.64 13.15 12.46
N ALA A 304 -16.52 14.44 12.74
CA ALA A 304 -15.66 15.35 11.97
C ALA A 304 -14.17 15.01 12.13
N ASN A 305 -13.75 14.43 13.26
CA ASN A 305 -12.35 14.12 13.59
C ASN A 305 -11.93 12.67 13.30
N ARG A 306 -12.78 11.87 12.63
CA ARG A 306 -12.61 10.40 12.54
C ARG A 306 -11.61 9.91 11.49
N LEU A 307 -11.21 10.77 10.54
CA LEU A 307 -10.42 10.36 9.37
C LEU A 307 -8.92 10.21 9.67
N TYR A 308 -8.44 10.71 10.81
CA TYR A 308 -7.02 10.77 11.09
C TYR A 308 -6.69 9.99 12.38
N GLN A 309 -5.90 8.94 12.21
CA GLN A 309 -5.25 8.15 13.29
C GLN A 309 -6.11 7.13 14.02
N ASP A 310 -7.06 6.52 13.33
CA ASP A 310 -7.64 5.28 13.83
C ASP A 310 -6.65 4.11 13.64
N LYS A 311 -5.95 3.67 14.71
CA LYS A 311 -5.27 2.37 14.70
C LYS A 311 -6.30 1.34 14.25
N LYS A 312 -6.00 0.57 13.19
CA LYS A 312 -6.92 -0.41 12.55
C LYS A 312 -7.25 -1.61 13.47
N CYS A 313 -7.65 -1.35 14.70
CA CYS A 313 -7.97 -2.29 15.76
C CYS A 313 -9.30 -1.90 16.41
N LEU A 314 -9.95 -2.85 17.07
CA LEU A 314 -11.11 -2.56 17.93
C LEU A 314 -10.61 -2.12 19.30
N GLY A 315 -11.09 -0.98 19.79
CA GLY A 315 -10.59 -0.36 21.02
C GLY A 315 -11.26 0.97 21.37
N TYR A 316 -10.86 1.56 22.49
CA TYR A 316 -11.37 2.85 22.99
C TYR A 316 -10.57 4.02 22.41
N LEU A 317 -11.24 5.06 21.93
CA LEU A 317 -10.60 6.30 21.51
C LEU A 317 -10.40 7.22 22.72
N SER A 318 -9.16 7.61 22.98
CA SER A 318 -8.80 8.52 24.06
C SER A 318 -8.00 9.70 23.52
N CYS A 319 -8.15 10.84 24.17
CA CYS A 319 -7.31 12.00 23.97
C CYS A 319 -6.05 11.90 24.84
N ASP A 320 -4.94 11.45 24.26
CA ASP A 320 -3.64 11.37 24.94
C ASP A 320 -2.73 12.52 24.51
N VAL A 321 -2.35 13.37 25.48
CA VAL A 321 -1.49 14.54 25.27
C VAL A 321 -1.94 15.44 24.09
N GLY A 322 -3.25 15.62 23.94
CA GLY A 322 -3.85 16.46 22.90
C GLY A 322 -3.93 15.83 21.50
N THR A 323 -3.64 14.53 21.39
CA THR A 323 -3.80 13.75 20.15
C THR A 323 -4.73 12.57 20.41
N CYS A 324 -5.56 12.24 19.44
CA CYS A 324 -6.43 11.08 19.51
C CYS A 324 -5.64 9.80 19.26
N ASP A 325 -5.76 8.85 20.18
CA ASP A 325 -5.20 7.52 20.03
C ASP A 325 -6.27 6.46 20.34
N ARG A 326 -6.11 5.26 19.78
CA ARG A 326 -6.95 4.11 20.11
C ARG A 326 -6.20 3.10 20.98
N ILE A 327 -6.77 2.80 22.13
CA ILE A 327 -6.28 1.73 23.02
C ILE A 327 -6.85 0.40 22.52
N CYS A 328 -6.05 -0.36 21.77
CA CYS A 328 -6.47 -1.64 21.20
C CYS A 328 -6.83 -2.69 22.27
N GLY A 329 -7.84 -3.51 21.99
CA GLY A 329 -8.23 -4.68 22.80
C GLY A 329 -9.20 -4.38 23.95
N GLN A 330 -9.33 -3.12 24.37
CA GLN A 330 -10.39 -2.69 25.28
C GLN A 330 -11.37 -1.78 24.54
N GLU A 331 -12.59 -2.25 24.29
CA GLU A 331 -13.64 -1.43 23.65
C GLU A 331 -13.95 -0.17 24.45
N CYS A 332 -13.72 -0.20 25.78
CA CYS A 332 -14.09 0.86 26.71
C CYS A 332 -13.04 1.07 27.80
N LEU A 333 -12.67 2.33 28.07
CA LEU A 333 -11.74 2.71 29.14
C LEU A 333 -12.27 2.33 30.52
N ARG A 334 -13.58 2.49 30.72
CA ARG A 334 -14.31 2.14 31.94
C ARG A 334 -15.64 1.54 31.53
N GLY A 335 -16.04 0.48 32.25
CA GLY A 335 -17.32 -0.19 32.01
C GLY A 335 -17.19 -1.47 31.20
N ARG A 336 -18.35 -2.03 30.83
CA ARG A 336 -18.45 -3.17 29.92
C ARG A 336 -19.16 -2.67 28.67
N PRO A 337 -18.73 -3.11 27.47
CA PRO A 337 -19.44 -2.77 26.25
C PRO A 337 -20.89 -3.26 26.34
N GLY A 338 -21.82 -2.34 26.14
CA GLY A 338 -23.25 -2.58 26.03
C GLY A 338 -23.58 -3.21 24.69
N ARG A 339 -24.64 -4.02 24.64
CA ARG A 339 -25.22 -4.49 23.38
C ARG A 339 -26.30 -3.52 22.92
N CYS A 340 -26.18 -3.08 21.67
CA CYS A 340 -27.21 -2.30 21.00
C CYS A 340 -28.16 -3.24 20.24
N ASP A 341 -29.38 -3.42 20.76
CA ASP A 341 -30.43 -4.14 20.02
C ASP A 341 -30.98 -3.29 18.84
N ALA A 342 -30.84 -1.97 18.93
CA ALA A 342 -31.12 -1.01 17.87
C ALA A 342 -30.05 0.09 17.90
N ASN A 343 -29.72 0.64 16.72
CA ASN A 343 -28.82 1.79 16.62
C ASN A 343 -29.56 3.05 17.13
N PRO A 344 -29.14 3.69 18.24
CA PRO A 344 -29.81 4.86 18.78
C PRO A 344 -29.64 6.11 17.88
N CYS A 345 -28.66 6.09 16.98
CA CYS A 345 -28.45 7.10 15.93
C CYS A 345 -29.14 6.75 14.59
N ALA A 346 -30.06 5.78 14.56
CA ALA A 346 -30.78 5.43 13.32
C ALA A 346 -31.75 6.52 12.86
N ALA A 347 -32.22 7.37 13.78
CA ALA A 347 -33.03 8.53 13.45
C ALA A 347 -32.14 9.70 13.02
N ASP A 348 -32.66 10.55 12.14
CA ASP A 348 -32.02 11.81 11.76
C ASP A 348 -31.64 12.62 13.03
N PRO A 349 -30.36 13.00 13.21
CA PRO A 349 -29.90 13.72 14.40
C PRO A 349 -30.73 14.97 14.69
N ALA A 350 -31.09 15.75 13.67
CA ALA A 350 -31.83 16.99 13.85
C ALA A 350 -33.27 16.75 14.33
N THR A 351 -33.84 15.58 14.01
CA THR A 351 -35.17 15.17 14.50
C THR A 351 -35.09 14.58 15.91
N ALA A 352 -34.03 13.83 16.22
CA ALA A 352 -33.85 13.20 17.52
C ALA A 352 -33.43 14.18 18.61
N CYS A 353 -32.61 15.18 18.25
CA CYS A 353 -32.05 16.19 19.13
C CYS A 353 -32.01 17.55 18.41
N PRO A 354 -32.86 18.52 18.78
CA PRO A 354 -32.84 19.85 18.16
C PRO A 354 -31.45 20.51 18.24
N GLY A 355 -30.87 20.83 17.08
CA GLY A 355 -29.54 21.42 16.98
C GLY A 355 -28.40 20.41 16.76
N ALA A 356 -28.68 19.11 16.78
CA ALA A 356 -27.69 18.09 16.44
C ALA A 356 -27.47 18.02 14.93
N VAL A 357 -26.20 17.93 14.55
CA VAL A 357 -25.76 17.69 13.16
C VAL A 357 -25.20 16.29 12.97
N SER A 358 -24.69 15.68 14.04
CA SER A 358 -24.16 14.33 14.00
C SER A 358 -24.47 13.57 15.28
N CYS A 359 -24.40 12.24 15.20
CA CYS A 359 -24.71 11.31 16.29
C CYS A 359 -23.74 10.14 16.26
N ILE A 360 -23.23 9.75 17.42
CA ILE A 360 -22.49 8.50 17.62
C ILE A 360 -23.18 7.64 18.68
N THR A 361 -22.97 6.34 18.59
CA THR A 361 -23.43 5.40 19.60
C THR A 361 -22.33 5.18 20.64
N ASP A 362 -22.59 5.56 21.89
CA ASP A 362 -21.76 5.19 23.03
C ASP A 362 -22.25 3.86 23.59
N THR A 363 -21.33 2.90 23.70
CA THR A 363 -21.58 1.57 24.27
C THR A 363 -20.84 1.34 25.58
N CYS A 364 -20.06 2.30 26.06
CA CYS A 364 -19.10 2.04 27.12
C CYS A 364 -19.67 2.11 28.53
N ASN A 365 -20.85 2.69 28.69
CA ASN A 365 -21.55 2.77 29.97
C ASN A 365 -22.44 1.55 30.26
N GLY A 366 -22.31 0.46 29.49
CA GLY A 366 -23.12 -0.75 29.60
C GLY A 366 -24.56 -0.59 29.08
N SER A 367 -24.94 0.63 28.70
CA SER A 367 -26.10 0.99 27.91
C SER A 367 -25.68 1.28 26.46
N CYS A 368 -26.66 1.35 25.55
CA CYS A 368 -26.47 1.80 24.19
C CYS A 368 -27.13 3.18 24.06
N GLU A 369 -26.33 4.24 24.21
CA GLU A 369 -26.82 5.62 24.26
C GLU A 369 -26.34 6.39 23.03
N ALA A 370 -27.17 7.33 22.56
CA ALA A 370 -26.76 8.26 21.51
C ALA A 370 -26.08 9.48 22.14
N VAL A 371 -24.92 9.84 21.60
CA VAL A 371 -24.22 11.11 21.88
C VAL A 371 -24.37 11.98 20.65
N TYR A 372 -25.00 13.14 20.82
CA TYR A 372 -25.28 14.08 19.74
C TYR A 372 -24.31 15.26 19.78
N TYR A 373 -23.78 15.64 18.62
CA TYR A 373 -22.91 16.80 18.46
C TYR A 373 -23.65 17.91 17.72
N GLY A 374 -23.45 19.16 18.17
CA GLY A 374 -23.91 20.35 17.47
C GLY A 374 -22.94 20.81 16.37
N GLU A 375 -23.32 21.85 15.62
CA GLU A 375 -22.46 22.46 14.58
C GLU A 375 -21.08 22.85 15.13
N ALA A 376 -21.01 23.36 16.36
CA ALA A 376 -19.75 23.78 16.98
C ALA A 376 -18.90 22.62 17.53
N GLY A 377 -19.27 21.37 17.23
CA GLY A 377 -18.60 20.16 17.70
C GLY A 377 -18.73 19.86 19.19
N ASN A 378 -19.58 20.58 19.92
CA ASN A 378 -19.87 20.33 21.33
C ASN A 378 -20.93 19.22 21.48
N ILE A 379 -20.87 18.46 22.57
CA ILE A 379 -21.92 17.50 22.93
C ILE A 379 -23.17 18.27 23.38
N LEU A 380 -24.34 17.90 22.85
CA LEU A 380 -25.62 18.52 23.20
C LEU A 380 -26.22 17.87 24.46
N ALA A 381 -26.28 18.64 25.54
CA ALA A 381 -26.91 18.21 26.78
C ALA A 381 -28.43 18.02 26.62
N GLY A 382 -28.98 16.99 27.27
CA GLY A 382 -30.42 16.74 27.32
C GLY A 382 -30.99 15.93 26.15
N CYS A 383 -30.14 15.41 25.25
CA CYS A 383 -30.55 14.59 24.12
C CYS A 383 -30.35 13.08 24.29
N GLY A 384 -29.84 12.63 25.44
CA GLY A 384 -29.69 11.22 25.79
C GLY A 384 -30.89 10.66 26.56
N SER A 385 -31.20 9.38 26.36
CA SER A 385 -32.25 8.65 27.05
C SER A 385 -31.88 8.31 28.50
N GLY A 386 -31.74 9.31 29.37
CA GLY A 386 -31.55 9.09 30.80
C GLY A 386 -30.92 10.27 31.52
N GLU A 387 -31.71 11.00 32.29
CA GLU A 387 -31.22 12.00 33.23
C GLU A 387 -30.23 11.39 34.23
N THR A 388 -28.92 11.61 34.08
CA THR A 388 -28.04 11.99 35.20
C THR A 388 -26.73 12.57 34.67
N SER A 389 -26.50 13.85 34.94
CA SER A 389 -25.22 14.52 34.78
C SER A 389 -24.12 13.79 35.56
N VAL A 390 -23.18 13.16 34.87
CA VAL A 390 -21.91 12.73 35.47
C VAL A 390 -20.97 13.93 35.46
N ASP A 391 -20.54 14.25 36.66
CA ASP A 391 -19.68 15.35 37.08
C ASP A 391 -18.42 15.52 36.18
N GLN A 392 -18.43 16.54 35.32
CA GLN A 392 -17.20 17.10 34.77
C GLN A 392 -16.60 18.05 35.83
N SER A 393 -15.80 17.49 36.74
CA SER A 393 -14.94 18.31 37.59
C SER A 393 -13.66 18.65 36.83
N ALA A 394 -13.73 19.73 36.05
CA ALA A 394 -12.56 20.48 35.62
C ALA A 394 -12.63 21.85 36.31
N ALA A 395 -11.68 22.12 37.20
CA ALA A 395 -11.60 23.35 37.97
C ALA A 395 -11.31 24.55 37.05
N ALA A 396 -12.26 25.46 36.90
CA ALA A 396 -12.03 26.82 36.43
C ALA A 396 -11.82 27.76 37.64
N PRO A 397 -10.92 28.76 37.54
CA PRO A 397 -10.69 29.70 38.63
C PRO A 397 -11.81 30.74 38.71
N GLU A 398 -12.44 30.85 39.88
CA GLU A 398 -13.39 31.92 40.17
C GLU A 398 -12.70 33.29 40.15
N SER A 399 -13.01 34.10 39.15
CA SER A 399 -12.73 35.54 39.15
C SER A 399 -13.71 36.25 40.07
N GLY A 400 -13.40 36.25 41.37
CA GLY A 400 -14.07 37.08 42.37
C GLY A 400 -13.59 38.52 42.30
N GLU A 401 -14.39 39.41 41.71
CA GLU A 401 -14.23 40.85 41.84
C GLU A 401 -14.40 41.24 43.31
N THR A 402 -13.33 41.71 43.96
CA THR A 402 -13.43 42.46 45.22
C THR A 402 -12.67 43.77 45.07
N SER A 403 -13.44 44.85 44.96
CA SER A 403 -12.97 46.23 45.02
C SER A 403 -12.52 46.56 46.44
N VAL A 404 -11.22 46.81 46.63
CA VAL A 404 -10.70 47.52 47.81
C VAL A 404 -9.77 48.62 47.36
N ASP A 405 -10.30 49.83 47.55
CA ASP A 405 -9.66 51.12 47.50
C ASP A 405 -8.70 51.29 48.70
N ARG A 406 -7.41 51.58 48.46
CA ARG A 406 -6.56 52.49 49.28
C ARG A 406 -5.11 52.60 48.77
N SER A 407 -4.80 53.83 48.33
CA SER A 407 -3.66 54.67 48.71
C SER A 407 -2.29 54.03 49.05
N ALA A 408 -1.31 54.39 48.21
CA ALA A 408 0.06 54.84 48.51
C ALA A 408 0.81 54.20 49.69
N THR A 409 2.01 53.66 49.44
CA THR A 409 3.32 54.33 49.69
C THR A 409 4.44 53.43 49.14
N ALA A 410 5.46 54.03 48.49
CA ALA A 410 6.76 53.38 48.22
C ALA A 410 7.53 53.18 49.55
N PRO A 411 8.50 52.24 49.62
CA PRO A 411 9.87 52.62 49.25
C PRO A 411 10.75 51.52 48.63
N ASP A 412 11.82 51.98 47.97
CA ASP A 412 13.07 51.29 47.67
C ASP A 412 13.66 50.52 48.87
N ALA A 413 14.26 49.35 48.61
CA ALA A 413 15.69 49.11 48.83
C ALA A 413 16.11 47.65 48.54
N ASN A 414 17.21 47.53 47.80
CA ASN A 414 18.19 46.44 47.78
C ASN A 414 18.01 45.30 48.81
N ASP A 415 18.05 44.05 48.33
CA ASP A 415 19.08 43.16 48.86
C ASP A 415 19.54 42.10 47.85
N ARG A 416 20.87 41.95 47.80
CA ARG A 416 21.62 40.91 47.08
C ARG A 416 21.80 39.73 48.02
N VAL A 417 21.89 38.50 47.50
CA VAL A 417 22.76 37.41 48.01
C VAL A 417 22.64 36.19 47.06
N PRO A 418 23.68 35.33 46.95
CA PRO A 418 24.23 34.96 45.65
C PRO A 418 23.94 33.52 45.20
N THR A 419 24.23 33.32 43.92
CA THR A 419 24.49 32.09 43.20
C THR A 419 25.63 31.27 43.81
N GLU A 420 25.36 30.01 44.16
CA GLU A 420 26.39 28.97 44.32
C GLU A 420 26.33 28.00 43.15
N SER A 421 27.42 28.01 42.39
CA SER A 421 27.80 27.05 41.37
C SER A 421 28.40 25.81 42.02
N VAL A 422 27.83 24.63 41.77
CA VAL A 422 28.48 23.35 42.09
C VAL A 422 29.00 22.75 40.80
N ALA A 423 30.32 22.80 40.65
CA ALA A 423 31.06 22.09 39.63
C ALA A 423 31.20 20.61 40.05
N SER A 424 30.83 19.69 39.17
CA SER A 424 31.15 18.27 39.31
C SER A 424 32.20 17.90 38.27
N SER A 425 33.37 17.56 38.79
CA SER A 425 34.58 17.19 38.07
C SER A 425 34.48 15.83 37.38
N LEU A 426 35.13 15.73 36.22
CA LEU A 426 35.57 14.50 35.57
C LEU A 426 36.63 13.76 36.42
N GLU A 427 36.45 12.46 36.61
CA GLU A 427 37.53 11.45 36.71
C GLU A 427 37.02 10.17 36.02
N SER A 428 37.51 9.79 34.83
CA SER A 428 38.69 8.93 34.60
C SER A 428 38.60 7.57 35.30
N GLY A 429 38.23 6.52 34.55
CA GLY A 429 38.27 5.13 35.00
C GLY A 429 38.48 4.17 33.84
N ALA A 430 39.74 3.94 33.48
CA ALA A 430 40.17 2.89 32.56
C ALA A 430 40.46 1.58 33.32
N ALA A 431 39.93 0.46 32.84
CA ALA A 431 40.36 -0.91 33.13
C ALA A 431 39.98 -1.75 31.90
N VAL A 432 40.88 -2.20 31.03
CA VAL A 432 41.91 -3.25 31.19
C VAL A 432 41.37 -4.49 31.89
N LEU A 433 40.91 -5.47 31.11
CA LEU A 433 41.04 -6.88 31.45
C LEU A 433 41.32 -7.68 30.17
N ALA A 434 42.54 -8.21 30.12
CA ALA A 434 43.03 -9.11 29.10
C ALA A 434 42.71 -10.56 29.48
N GLY A 435 42.42 -11.37 28.46
CA GLY A 435 42.96 -12.73 28.35
C GLY A 435 42.05 -13.89 28.76
N SER A 436 41.66 -14.69 27.78
CA SER A 436 41.86 -16.14 27.84
C SER A 436 41.84 -16.77 26.44
N LEU A 437 43.02 -17.26 26.03
CA LEU A 437 43.25 -18.19 24.93
C LEU A 437 42.64 -19.57 25.22
N GLY A 438 42.23 -20.28 24.18
CA GLY A 438 42.00 -21.72 24.23
C GLY A 438 41.43 -22.31 22.93
N PRO A 439 42.24 -23.05 22.12
CA PRO A 439 41.83 -23.64 20.85
C PRO A 439 41.40 -25.12 21.01
N ALA A 440 40.46 -25.58 20.19
CA ALA A 440 40.17 -27.00 19.98
C ALA A 440 39.63 -27.16 18.54
N LEU A 441 40.40 -27.84 17.66
CA LEU A 441 40.15 -29.20 17.13
C LEU A 441 38.86 -29.30 16.27
N ALA A 442 38.81 -29.97 15.13
CA ALA A 442 39.78 -30.71 14.33
C ALA A 442 39.11 -31.07 12.99
N VAL A 443 39.92 -31.06 11.93
CA VAL A 443 40.00 -32.03 10.82
C VAL A 443 38.82 -33.00 10.63
N ALA A 444 38.14 -32.90 9.47
CA ALA A 444 37.59 -34.07 8.79
C ALA A 444 37.69 -33.87 7.26
N ALA A 445 38.84 -34.27 6.71
CA ALA A 445 38.96 -34.68 5.33
C ALA A 445 38.73 -36.19 5.28
N PHE A 446 37.77 -36.65 4.47
CA PHE A 446 37.69 -38.05 4.06
C PHE A 446 37.49 -38.15 2.54
N VAL A 447 38.47 -38.79 1.93
CA VAL A 447 38.54 -39.30 0.55
C VAL A 447 37.86 -40.68 0.53
N LEU A 448 37.15 -41.01 -0.57
CA LEU A 448 37.07 -42.31 -1.28
C LEU A 448 35.84 -42.24 -2.23
N LEU A 449 35.95 -42.14 -3.56
CA LEU A 449 36.35 -43.14 -4.56
C LEU A 449 35.63 -44.50 -4.46
N ALA A 450 34.97 -44.85 -5.58
CA ALA A 450 34.42 -46.15 -6.02
C ALA A 450 32.95 -46.48 -5.70
N CYS A 451 32.06 -46.19 -6.65
CA CYS A 451 31.32 -47.18 -7.46
C CYS A 451 30.83 -46.52 -8.75
#